data_AF-A0A672FDR3-F1
#
_entry.id   AF-A0A672FDR3-F1
#
_cell.length_a   1.000
_cell.length_b   1.000
_cell.length_c   1.000
_cell.angle_alpha   90.00
_cell.angle_beta   90.00
_cell.angle_gamma   90.00
#
_symmetry.space_group_name_H-M   'P 1'
#
loop_
_entity.id
_entity.type
_entity.pdbx_description
1 polymer ?
#
loop_
_entity_poly.entity_id
_entity_poly.type
_entity_poly.pdbx_seq_one_letter_code
_entity_poly.pdbx_strand_id
1 'polypeptide(L)'
;MSRVLIVGAGLTGSLCACLLRRELQSKVHIVVWDKSRGGRMSTSRSPDPSSHPADLGAQYISATPAYAQSHQSFYSELLAAGVLKPLDCIIEGLKQKDISYNYVTPLGMSSLVKHFLSESGKHTPDRHVTGRKVGESETFDAVVLTMPVPQILQLEGDVGPCESIKHTHSRHTVCVKSSDRKLLIVIMC
;
A
#
# COMPACT_ATOMS: atom_id res chain seq x y z
N MET A 1 6.09 -14.55 -18.92
CA MET A 1 5.07 -13.82 -18.14
C MET A 1 5.78 -12.68 -17.43
N SER A 2 5.33 -11.44 -17.57
CA SER A 2 6.04 -10.30 -16.97
C SER A 2 5.96 -10.34 -15.45
N ARG A 3 7.07 -10.07 -14.77
CA ARG A 3 7.19 -10.04 -13.31
C ARG A 3 7.20 -8.59 -12.85
N VAL A 4 6.27 -8.25 -11.94
CA VAL A 4 6.18 -6.91 -11.34
C VAL A 4 6.50 -7.03 -9.86
N LEU A 5 7.50 -6.30 -9.40
CA LEU A 5 7.82 -6.15 -7.99
C LEU A 5 7.14 -4.91 -7.42
N ILE A 6 6.49 -5.04 -6.28
CA ILE A 6 6.01 -3.93 -5.46
C ILE A 6 6.82 -3.93 -4.17
N VAL A 7 7.53 -2.85 -3.89
CA VAL A 7 8.28 -2.65 -2.65
C VAL A 7 7.45 -1.79 -1.70
N GLY A 8 7.02 -2.42 -0.61
CA GLY A 8 6.09 -1.90 0.37
C GLY A 8 4.75 -2.64 0.35
N ALA A 9 4.41 -3.35 1.41
CA ALA A 9 3.12 -3.96 1.71
C ALA A 9 2.33 -3.10 2.72
N GLY A 10 2.41 -1.77 2.58
CA GLY A 10 1.49 -0.83 3.23
C GLY A 10 0.18 -0.69 2.45
N LEU A 11 -0.66 0.29 2.81
CA LEU A 11 -1.93 0.56 2.11
C LEU A 11 -1.73 0.78 0.61
N THR A 12 -0.80 1.66 0.24
CA THR A 12 -0.54 2.00 -1.18
C THR A 12 -0.09 0.79 -1.98
N GLY A 13 0.87 0.02 -1.47
CA GLY A 13 1.39 -1.15 -2.18
C GLY A 13 0.42 -2.31 -2.26
N SER A 14 -0.35 -2.57 -1.19
CA SER A 14 -1.41 -3.59 -1.21
C SER A 14 -2.54 -3.23 -2.17
N LEU A 15 -3.00 -1.97 -2.17
CA LEU A 15 -3.99 -1.49 -3.13
C LEU A 15 -3.46 -1.54 -4.57
N CYS A 16 -2.20 -1.16 -4.79
CA CYS A 16 -1.56 -1.28 -6.11
C CYS A 16 -1.53 -2.74 -6.59
N ALA A 17 -1.18 -3.68 -5.72
CA ALA A 17 -1.18 -5.11 -6.03
C ALA A 17 -2.58 -5.61 -6.39
N CYS A 18 -3.60 -5.20 -5.62
CA CYS A 18 -5.01 -5.52 -5.87
C CYS A 18 -5.46 -4.99 -7.24
N LEU A 19 -5.22 -3.70 -7.52
CA LEU A 19 -5.62 -3.08 -8.79
C LEU A 19 -4.90 -3.69 -9.99
N LEU A 20 -3.59 -3.95 -9.89
CA LEU A 20 -2.87 -4.66 -10.94
C LEU A 20 -3.42 -6.06 -11.18
N ARG A 21 -3.81 -6.79 -10.12
CA ARG A 21 -4.45 -8.10 -10.27
C ARG A 21 -5.81 -8.00 -10.96
N ARG A 22 -6.63 -7.00 -10.62
CA ARG A 22 -7.94 -6.79 -11.25
C ARG A 22 -7.81 -6.48 -12.75
N GLU A 23 -6.91 -5.56 -13.09
CA GLU A 23 -6.73 -5.10 -14.48
C GLU A 23 -5.98 -6.10 -15.36
N LEU A 24 -4.91 -6.71 -14.84
CA LEU A 24 -4.01 -7.56 -15.63
C LEU A 24 -4.22 -9.06 -15.39
N GLN A 25 -5.02 -9.44 -14.41
CA GLN A 25 -5.38 -10.82 -14.10
C GLN A 25 -4.14 -11.71 -13.97
N SER A 26 -4.07 -12.82 -14.71
CA SER A 26 -2.94 -13.76 -14.74
C SER A 26 -1.83 -13.39 -15.73
N LYS A 27 -1.94 -12.25 -16.45
CA LYS A 27 -0.94 -11.83 -17.44
C LYS A 27 0.39 -11.42 -16.82
N VAL A 28 0.37 -11.05 -15.54
CA VAL A 28 1.54 -10.63 -14.77
C VAL A 28 1.70 -11.44 -13.49
N HIS A 29 2.95 -11.72 -13.15
CA HIS A 29 3.34 -12.31 -11.87
C HIS A 29 3.70 -11.18 -10.90
N ILE A 30 2.78 -10.86 -9.99
CA ILE A 30 2.95 -9.81 -8.97
C ILE A 30 3.72 -10.40 -7.78
N VAL A 31 4.77 -9.72 -7.36
CA VAL A 31 5.54 -10.02 -6.15
C VAL A 31 5.53 -8.79 -5.27
N VAL A 32 5.23 -8.95 -3.99
CA VAL A 32 5.26 -7.86 -3.01
C VAL A 32 6.36 -8.16 -2.00
N TRP A 33 7.28 -7.22 -1.82
CA TRP A 33 8.32 -7.27 -0.79
C TRP A 33 8.06 -6.19 0.24
N ASP A 34 8.14 -6.56 1.53
CA ASP A 34 8.10 -5.61 2.63
C ASP A 34 9.04 -6.06 3.74
N LYS A 35 9.66 -5.07 4.39
CA LYS A 35 10.54 -5.28 5.54
C LYS A 35 9.78 -5.51 6.85
N SER A 36 8.47 -5.35 6.84
CA SER A 36 7.55 -5.27 7.98
C SER A 36 6.15 -5.78 7.59
N ARG A 37 5.19 -5.68 8.52
CA ARG A 37 3.81 -6.13 8.30
C ARG A 37 2.84 -4.96 8.44
N GLY A 38 2.30 -4.46 7.34
CA GLY A 38 1.21 -3.45 7.32
C GLY A 38 1.63 -1.98 7.46
N GLY A 39 2.94 -1.69 7.55
CA GLY A 39 3.46 -0.32 7.58
C GLY A 39 2.83 0.56 8.66
N ARG A 40 2.44 1.79 8.30
CA ARG A 40 1.80 2.78 9.20
C ARG A 40 0.33 2.48 9.52
N MET A 41 -0.22 1.39 8.99
CA MET A 41 -1.56 0.89 9.30
C MET A 41 -1.46 -0.50 9.93
N SER A 42 -0.37 -0.75 10.67
CA SER A 42 -0.16 -2.01 11.39
C SER A 42 -0.99 -2.06 12.66
N THR A 43 -1.46 -3.26 12.97
CA THR A 43 -2.12 -3.59 14.24
C THR A 43 -1.16 -4.46 15.04
N SER A 44 -0.78 -3.98 16.21
CA SER A 44 0.06 -4.73 17.16
C SER A 44 -0.80 -5.68 17.97
N ARG A 45 -0.26 -6.87 18.25
CA ARG A 45 -0.90 -7.90 19.05
C ARG A 45 0.04 -8.30 20.17
N SER A 46 -0.50 -8.39 21.38
CA SER A 46 0.25 -8.95 22.50
C SER A 46 0.40 -10.46 22.32
N PRO A 47 1.49 -11.07 22.82
CA PRO A 47 1.57 -12.51 23.02
C PRO A 47 0.53 -13.04 24.00
N ASP A 48 0.05 -12.20 24.92
CA ASP A 48 -1.03 -12.53 25.86
C ASP A 48 -2.38 -12.62 25.13
N PRO A 49 -3.05 -13.79 25.10
CA PRO A 49 -4.34 -13.98 24.45
C PRO A 49 -5.47 -13.14 25.07
N SER A 50 -5.32 -12.69 26.32
CA SER A 50 -6.30 -11.84 27.01
C SER A 50 -6.20 -10.36 26.61
N SER A 51 -5.13 -9.97 25.93
CA SER A 51 -4.90 -8.60 25.48
C SER A 51 -5.56 -8.33 24.14
N HIS A 52 -6.15 -7.15 24.02
CA HIS A 52 -6.73 -6.69 22.76
C HIS A 52 -5.64 -6.23 21.78
N PRO A 53 -5.85 -6.40 20.47
CA PRO A 53 -5.00 -5.78 19.47
C PRO A 53 -5.08 -4.25 19.56
N ALA A 54 -3.98 -3.56 19.24
CA ALA A 54 -3.91 -2.11 19.25
C ALA A 54 -3.32 -1.59 17.94
N ASP A 55 -3.98 -0.60 17.34
CA ASP A 55 -3.44 0.11 16.18
C ASP A 55 -2.48 1.19 16.68
N LEU A 56 -1.20 1.09 16.32
CA LEU A 56 -0.17 2.04 16.76
C LEU A 56 0.11 3.16 15.76
N GLY A 57 -0.44 3.02 14.55
CA GLY A 57 -0.28 3.99 13.47
C GLY A 57 -1.56 4.79 13.24
N ALA A 58 -2.13 4.70 12.03
CA ALA A 58 -3.44 5.28 11.75
C ALA A 58 -4.50 4.77 12.75
N GLN A 59 -5.37 5.66 13.21
CA GLN A 59 -6.39 5.34 14.23
C GLN A 59 -7.80 5.24 13.64
N TYR A 60 -8.09 6.07 12.64
CA TYR A 60 -9.36 6.10 11.91
C TYR A 60 -9.12 6.67 10.50
N ILE A 61 -10.09 6.49 9.62
CA ILE A 61 -10.07 6.99 8.24
C ILE A 61 -11.12 8.09 8.12
N SER A 62 -10.70 9.27 7.67
CA SER A 62 -11.60 10.37 7.35
C SER A 62 -11.67 10.58 5.85
N ALA A 63 -12.88 10.77 5.33
CA ALA A 63 -13.13 11.11 3.94
C ALA A 63 -13.94 12.41 3.85
N THR A 64 -13.49 13.34 3.01
CA THR A 64 -14.35 14.46 2.60
C THR A 64 -15.50 13.92 1.73
N PRO A 65 -16.64 14.62 1.64
CA PRO A 65 -17.73 14.20 0.77
C PRO A 65 -17.29 13.95 -0.68
N ALA A 66 -16.51 14.88 -1.24
CA ALA A 66 -16.00 14.77 -2.59
C ALA A 66 -15.09 13.54 -2.78
N TYR A 67 -14.25 13.21 -1.80
CA TYR A 67 -13.37 12.05 -1.87
C TYR A 67 -14.16 10.74 -1.73
N ALA A 68 -15.10 10.68 -0.79
CA ALA A 68 -15.98 9.54 -0.60
C ALA A 68 -16.83 9.27 -1.85
N GLN A 69 -17.31 10.31 -2.52
CA GLN A 69 -18.08 10.19 -3.76
C GLN A 69 -17.21 9.69 -4.93
N SER A 70 -16.05 10.31 -5.15
CA SER A 70 -15.14 9.93 -6.24
C SER A 70 -14.53 8.53 -6.07
N HIS A 71 -14.45 8.03 -4.84
CA HIS A 71 -13.90 6.71 -4.50
C HIS A 71 -14.97 5.78 -3.91
N GLN A 72 -16.25 6.01 -4.23
CA GLN A 72 -17.39 5.32 -3.62
C GLN A 72 -17.30 3.79 -3.74
N SER A 73 -16.79 3.27 -4.85
CA SER A 73 -16.63 1.83 -5.08
C SER A 73 -15.78 1.17 -3.99
N PHE A 74 -14.63 1.76 -3.66
CA PHE A 74 -13.75 1.25 -2.60
C PHE A 74 -14.42 1.29 -1.23
N TYR A 75 -15.05 2.41 -0.86
CA TYR A 75 -15.73 2.51 0.44
C TYR A 75 -16.88 1.50 0.55
N SER A 76 -17.69 1.36 -0.51
CA SER A 76 -18.83 0.44 -0.53
C SER A 76 -18.37 -1.02 -0.43
N GLU A 77 -17.32 -1.38 -1.16
CA GLU A 77 -16.72 -2.72 -1.13
C GLU A 77 -16.20 -3.06 0.29
N LEU A 78 -15.43 -2.15 0.88
CA LEU A 78 -14.84 -2.35 2.21
C LEU A 78 -15.88 -2.38 3.33
N LEU A 79 -16.95 -1.59 3.21
CA LEU A 79 -18.09 -1.62 4.13
C LEU A 79 -18.86 -2.94 4.00
N ALA A 80 -19.15 -3.38 2.77
CA ALA A 80 -19.84 -4.64 2.51
C ALA A 80 -19.05 -5.86 3.00
N ALA A 81 -17.71 -5.81 2.88
CA ALA A 81 -16.81 -6.85 3.40
C ALA A 81 -16.61 -6.79 4.93
N GLY A 82 -17.18 -5.80 5.62
CA GLY A 82 -16.96 -5.59 7.06
C GLY A 82 -15.55 -5.18 7.45
N VAL A 83 -14.71 -4.80 6.47
CA VAL A 83 -13.35 -4.31 6.70
C VAL A 83 -13.39 -2.89 7.26
N LEU A 84 -14.34 -2.07 6.79
CA LEU A 84 -14.65 -0.77 7.36
C LEU A 84 -16.00 -0.78 8.08
N LYS A 85 -16.09 0.07 9.11
CA LYS A 85 -17.34 0.43 9.78
C LYS A 85 -17.37 1.94 10.03
N PRO A 86 -18.52 2.62 9.96
CA PRO A 86 -18.63 3.99 10.44
C PRO A 86 -18.11 4.14 11.88
N LEU A 87 -17.37 5.21 12.15
CA LEU A 87 -16.92 5.56 13.50
C LEU A 87 -18.15 5.91 14.34
N ASP A 88 -18.39 5.12 15.39
CA ASP A 88 -19.53 5.24 16.29
C ASP A 88 -19.04 5.41 17.73
N CYS A 89 -18.21 6.43 17.96
CA CYS A 89 -17.77 6.84 19.28
C CYS A 89 -17.44 8.33 19.32
N ILE A 90 -17.37 8.87 20.55
CA ILE A 90 -16.99 10.25 20.79
C ILE A 90 -15.45 10.30 20.87
N ILE A 91 -14.84 11.13 20.03
CA ILE A 91 -13.42 11.48 20.13
C ILE A 91 -13.37 12.92 20.61
N GLU A 92 -12.93 13.11 21.86
CA GLU A 92 -12.77 14.46 22.44
C GLU A 92 -11.80 15.30 21.58
N GLY A 93 -12.20 16.54 21.30
CA GLY A 93 -11.41 17.46 20.48
C GLY A 93 -11.39 17.14 18.98
N LEU A 94 -12.16 16.16 18.50
CA LEU A 94 -12.30 15.90 17.07
C LEU A 94 -12.99 17.11 16.40
N LYS A 95 -12.23 17.83 15.57
CA LYS A 95 -12.78 18.87 14.70
C LYS A 95 -13.54 18.21 13.56
N GLN A 96 -14.82 17.95 13.79
CA GLN A 96 -15.71 17.48 12.74
C GLN A 96 -15.88 18.63 11.74
N LYS A 97 -15.40 18.43 10.51
CA LYS A 97 -15.87 19.28 9.40
C LYS A 97 -17.28 18.79 9.10
N ASP A 98 -18.25 19.69 8.98
CA ASP A 98 -19.71 19.43 9.02
C ASP A 98 -20.25 18.27 8.15
N ILE A 99 -19.44 17.70 7.24
CA ILE A 99 -19.85 16.64 6.31
C ILE A 99 -18.76 15.55 6.11
N SER A 100 -17.73 15.47 6.97
CA SER A 100 -16.71 14.41 6.81
C SER A 100 -17.21 13.06 7.33
N TYR A 101 -17.03 12.00 6.53
CA TYR A 101 -17.28 10.63 6.97
C TYR A 101 -16.06 10.09 7.69
N ASN A 102 -16.27 9.49 8.88
CA ASN A 102 -15.21 8.85 9.65
C ASN A 102 -15.49 7.35 9.76
N TYR A 103 -14.45 6.55 9.58
CA TYR A 103 -14.51 5.09 9.58
C TYR A 103 -13.42 4.51 10.47
N VAL A 104 -13.68 3.31 10.98
CA VAL A 104 -12.73 2.46 11.69
C VAL A 104 -12.68 1.08 11.04
N THR A 105 -11.69 0.28 11.43
CA THR A 105 -11.57 -1.11 11.01
C THR A 105 -11.82 -2.01 12.23
N PRO A 106 -12.97 -2.72 12.32
CA PRO A 106 -13.31 -3.49 13.53
C PRO A 106 -12.33 -4.65 13.81
N LEU A 107 -11.55 -5.06 12.81
CA LEU A 107 -10.54 -6.12 12.91
C LEU A 107 -9.09 -5.57 13.06
N GLY A 108 -8.96 -4.26 13.31
CA GLY A 108 -7.71 -3.50 13.38
C GLY A 108 -7.22 -3.02 12.01
N MET A 109 -6.48 -1.92 11.97
CA MET A 109 -6.11 -1.22 10.72
C MET A 109 -5.35 -2.08 9.72
N SER A 110 -4.61 -3.10 10.18
CA SER A 110 -3.90 -4.04 9.31
C SER A 110 -4.86 -4.91 8.47
N SER A 111 -6.12 -5.04 8.87
CA SER A 111 -7.15 -5.77 8.12
C SER A 111 -7.38 -5.18 6.73
N LEU A 112 -7.29 -3.86 6.59
CA LEU A 112 -7.43 -3.18 5.30
C LEU A 112 -6.34 -3.59 4.31
N VAL A 113 -5.09 -3.58 4.77
CA VAL A 113 -3.93 -4.02 3.98
C VAL A 113 -4.07 -5.51 3.63
N LYS A 114 -4.45 -6.34 4.60
CA LYS A 114 -4.64 -7.79 4.38
C LYS A 114 -5.72 -8.08 3.34
N HIS A 115 -6.82 -7.34 3.37
CA HIS A 115 -7.92 -7.48 2.40
C HIS A 115 -7.42 -7.21 0.97
N PHE A 116 -6.72 -6.11 0.73
CA PHE A 116 -6.17 -5.85 -0.61
C PHE A 116 -5.08 -6.83 -1.03
N LEU A 117 -4.25 -7.30 -0.10
CA LEU A 117 -3.26 -8.34 -0.41
C LEU A 117 -3.91 -9.68 -0.77
N SER A 118 -4.97 -10.10 -0.09
CA SER A 118 -5.67 -11.35 -0.45
C SER A 118 -6.29 -11.28 -1.84
N GLU A 119 -6.76 -10.11 -2.25
CA GLU A 119 -7.30 -9.86 -3.59
C GLU A 119 -6.20 -9.84 -4.69
N SER A 120 -4.94 -9.62 -4.31
CA SER A 120 -3.81 -9.54 -5.24
C SER A 120 -3.21 -10.90 -5.65
N GLY A 121 -3.57 -11.99 -4.95
CA GLY A 121 -3.03 -13.33 -5.12
C GLY A 121 -2.01 -13.72 -4.04
N LYS A 122 -1.06 -14.63 -4.35
CA LYS A 122 -0.07 -15.11 -3.38
C LYS A 122 0.87 -13.99 -2.94
N HIS A 123 0.81 -13.62 -1.66
CA HIS A 123 1.75 -12.71 -0.99
C HIS A 123 2.82 -13.53 -0.24
N THR A 124 4.10 -13.26 -0.50
CA THR A 124 5.22 -13.82 0.28
C THR A 124 5.71 -12.78 1.30
N PRO A 125 5.26 -12.85 2.57
CA PRO A 125 5.77 -11.96 3.61
C PRO A 125 7.27 -12.19 3.86
N ASP A 126 7.90 -11.20 4.49
CA ASP A 126 9.24 -11.31 5.10
C ASP A 126 10.44 -11.32 4.13
N ARG A 127 10.38 -10.53 3.04
CA ARG A 127 11.55 -10.24 2.20
C ARG A 127 12.02 -8.79 2.34
N HIS A 128 13.24 -8.65 2.87
CA HIS A 128 13.91 -7.37 3.06
C HIS A 128 14.45 -6.84 1.73
N VAL A 129 14.06 -5.61 1.36
CA VAL A 129 14.72 -4.84 0.31
C VAL A 129 15.82 -4.01 0.97
N THR A 130 17.03 -4.56 1.04
CA THR A 130 18.22 -3.84 1.52
C THR A 130 19.15 -3.58 0.34
N GLY A 131 19.62 -2.34 0.20
CA GLY A 131 20.59 -1.94 -0.84
C GLY A 131 21.86 -2.78 -0.85
N ARG A 132 22.24 -3.35 0.31
CA ARG A 132 23.29 -4.37 0.46
C ARG A 132 23.03 -5.22 1.70
N LYS A 133 22.40 -6.38 1.54
CA LYS A 133 22.68 -7.55 2.40
C LYS A 133 22.93 -8.73 1.47
N VAL A 134 23.88 -9.58 1.86
CA VAL A 134 24.19 -10.84 1.18
C VAL A 134 22.90 -11.63 1.06
N GLY A 135 22.34 -11.68 -0.15
CA GLY A 135 21.05 -12.27 -0.46
C GLY A 135 20.91 -12.42 -1.97
N GLU A 136 20.04 -13.32 -2.40
CA GLU A 136 19.81 -13.61 -3.82
C GLU A 136 19.26 -12.38 -4.54
N SER A 137 19.85 -12.06 -5.70
CA SER A 137 19.32 -11.03 -6.59
C SER A 137 18.21 -11.63 -7.45
N GLU A 138 17.09 -10.91 -7.60
CA GLU A 138 16.01 -11.29 -8.49
C GLU A 138 15.73 -10.20 -9.53
N THR A 139 15.38 -10.63 -10.75
CA THR A 139 15.05 -9.74 -11.86
C THR A 139 13.54 -9.57 -12.03
N PHE A 140 13.13 -8.34 -12.29
CA PHE A 140 11.75 -7.95 -12.54
C PHE A 140 11.69 -7.05 -13.77
N ASP A 141 10.58 -7.13 -14.50
CA ASP A 141 10.31 -6.29 -15.68
C ASP A 141 9.85 -4.88 -15.27
N ALA A 142 9.17 -4.79 -14.12
CA ALA A 142 8.79 -3.51 -13.51
C ALA A 142 8.93 -3.55 -11.98
N VAL A 143 9.23 -2.39 -11.40
CA VAL A 143 9.34 -2.19 -9.95
C VAL A 143 8.47 -0.99 -9.55
N VAL A 144 7.62 -1.16 -8.54
CA VAL A 144 6.82 -0.09 -7.93
C VAL A 144 7.33 0.17 -6.52
N LEU A 145 7.82 1.37 -6.24
CA LEU A 145 8.26 1.77 -4.90
C LEU A 145 7.14 2.55 -4.21
N THR A 146 6.71 2.04 -3.04
CA THR A 146 5.63 2.64 -2.23
C THR A 146 6.06 2.99 -0.81
N MET A 147 7.34 2.81 -0.49
CA MET A 147 7.93 3.23 0.78
C MET A 147 8.10 4.76 0.86
N PRO A 148 8.21 5.34 2.08
CA PRO A 148 8.43 6.77 2.24
C PRO A 148 9.66 7.27 1.47
N VAL A 149 9.57 8.47 0.88
CA VAL A 149 10.61 9.07 0.04
C VAL A 149 12.02 9.00 0.66
N PRO A 150 12.24 9.30 1.96
CA PRO A 150 13.58 9.16 2.55
C PRO A 150 14.17 7.75 2.46
N GLN A 151 13.33 6.70 2.49
CA GLN A 151 13.78 5.32 2.33
C GLN A 151 14.11 4.98 0.88
N ILE A 152 13.44 5.63 -0.09
CA ILE A 152 13.76 5.51 -1.52
C ILE A 152 15.15 6.10 -1.80
N LEU A 153 15.43 7.27 -1.24
CA LEU A 153 16.71 7.95 -1.40
C LEU A 153 17.89 7.22 -0.73
N GLN A 154 17.61 6.28 0.17
CA GLN A 154 18.61 5.42 0.83
C GLN A 154 18.90 4.14 0.05
N LEU A 155 18.19 3.88 -1.06
CA LEU A 155 18.50 2.74 -1.92
C LEU A 155 19.85 2.98 -2.62
N GLU A 156 20.76 2.04 -2.44
CA GLU A 156 22.00 1.96 -3.21
C GLU A 156 21.79 1.11 -4.46
N GLY A 157 22.61 1.34 -5.49
CA GLY A 157 22.55 0.62 -6.77
C GLY A 157 22.32 1.56 -7.95
N ASP A 158 22.45 1.01 -9.15
CA ASP A 158 22.26 1.78 -10.37
C ASP A 158 20.79 1.79 -10.77
N VAL A 159 20.20 2.98 -10.88
CA VAL A 159 18.96 3.18 -11.61
C VAL A 159 19.41 3.59 -13.01
N GLY A 160 19.77 2.59 -13.84
CA GLY A 160 20.45 2.81 -15.12
C GLY A 160 19.77 3.88 -15.98
N PRO A 161 20.47 4.49 -16.96
CA PRO A 161 20.12 5.76 -17.62
C PRO A 161 18.61 5.94 -17.80
N CYS A 162 18.07 6.87 -17.01
CA CYS A 162 16.65 7.06 -16.82
C CYS A 162 16.11 8.14 -17.76
N GLU A 163 15.30 7.75 -18.74
CA GLU A 163 14.46 8.72 -19.43
C GLU A 163 13.26 9.04 -18.53
N SER A 164 13.18 10.30 -18.09
CA SER A 164 12.06 10.78 -17.29
C SER A 164 10.82 10.87 -18.19
N ILE A 165 9.85 9.96 -18.00
CA ILE A 165 8.56 10.07 -18.67
C ILE A 165 7.71 11.04 -17.85
N LYS A 166 7.39 12.18 -18.46
CA LYS A 166 6.71 13.33 -17.83
C LYS A 166 5.45 12.92 -17.05
N HIS A 167 5.26 13.63 -15.93
CA HIS A 167 4.06 13.64 -15.06
C HIS A 167 2.76 13.42 -15.84
N THR A 168 2.08 12.30 -15.60
CA THR A 168 0.74 12.05 -16.15
C THR A 168 -0.30 12.40 -15.08
N HIS A 169 -0.87 13.62 -15.17
CA HIS A 169 -2.11 14.14 -14.56
C HIS A 169 -2.49 13.86 -13.08
N SER A 170 -1.68 13.13 -12.31
CA SER A 170 -1.78 13.01 -10.85
C SER A 170 -0.45 13.46 -10.25
N ARG A 171 -0.47 14.49 -9.40
CA ARG A 171 0.72 15.13 -8.79
C ARG A 171 1.59 14.19 -7.90
N HIS A 172 1.31 12.88 -7.89
CA HIS A 172 1.77 11.93 -6.87
C HIS A 172 2.48 10.70 -7.44
N THR A 173 2.67 10.59 -8.77
CA THR A 173 3.36 9.45 -9.39
C THR A 173 4.50 9.90 -10.29
N VAL A 174 5.68 9.30 -10.12
CA VAL A 174 6.86 9.51 -10.96
C VAL A 174 7.19 8.19 -11.66
N CYS A 175 7.16 8.18 -12.99
CA CYS A 175 7.53 7.02 -13.80
C CYS A 175 8.90 7.25 -14.44
N VAL A 176 9.78 6.29 -14.24
CA VAL A 176 11.16 6.31 -14.72
C VAL A 176 11.39 5.06 -15.57
N LYS A 177 11.80 5.24 -16.82
CA LYS A 177 12.10 4.13 -17.73
C LYS A 177 13.62 4.05 -17.94
N SER A 178 14.19 2.89 -17.68
CA SER A 178 15.61 2.64 -17.94
C SER A 178 15.84 2.17 -19.37
N SER A 179 17.03 2.44 -19.92
CA SER A 179 17.48 2.02 -21.25
C SER A 179 17.27 0.51 -21.52
N ASP A 180 17.36 -0.32 -20.47
CA ASP A 180 17.15 -1.78 -20.52
C ASP A 180 15.67 -2.24 -20.54
N ARG A 181 14.73 -1.35 -20.89
CA ARG A 181 13.26 -1.60 -20.91
C ARG A 181 12.61 -1.90 -19.55
N LYS A 182 13.33 -1.78 -18.43
CA LYS A 182 12.74 -1.89 -17.09
C LYS A 182 11.99 -0.62 -16.70
N LEU A 183 10.78 -0.78 -16.17
CA LEU A 183 9.94 0.33 -15.72
C LEU A 183 9.98 0.46 -14.19
N LEU A 184 10.45 1.61 -13.70
CA LEU A 184 10.41 1.98 -12.30
C LEU A 184 9.27 2.99 -12.07
N ILE A 185 8.35 2.67 -11.16
CA ILE A 185 7.23 3.55 -10.79
C ILE A 185 7.41 3.92 -9.33
N VAL A 186 7.49 5.21 -9.03
CA VAL A 186 7.53 5.73 -7.66
C VAL A 186 6.19 6.39 -7.37
N ILE A 187 5.49 5.87 -6.36
CA ILE A 187 4.24 6.47 -5.88
C ILE A 187 4.56 7.28 -4.62
N MET A 188 4.42 8.60 -4.71
CA MET A 188 4.62 9.54 -3.62
C MET A 188 3.27 9.83 -2.96
N CYS A 189 3.08 9.35 -1.73
CA CYS A 189 1.93 9.70 -0.88
C CYS A 189 2.25 10.87 0.04
#